data_AF-A0AAP8MVJ8-F1
#
_entry.id   AF-A0AAP8MVJ8-F1
#
_cell.length_a   1.000
_cell.length_b   1.000
_cell.length_c   1.000
_cell.angle_alpha   90.00
_cell.angle_beta   90.00
_cell.angle_gamma   90.00
#
_symmetry.space_group_name_H-M   'P 1'
#
loop_
_entity.id
_entity.type
_entity.pdbx_description
1 polymer ?
#
loop_
_entity_poly.entity_id
_entity_poly.type
_entity_poly.pdbx_seq_one_letter_code
_entity_poly.pdbx_strand_id
1 'polypeptide(L)'
;MRANNINFTEDEFTAMKRDLEALGFKAFIRKLSDVLHLDTHNTNDWLRMELGINTATFNRLLSFGAGDYLIQIMAISDRFCMRVCSYQIRATQAIVLARLESAYEYDFTSYKGGNNRTFDHWSPIRKKVRLRETRQNTDGTFA
;
A
#
# COMPACT_ATOMS: atom_id res chain seq x y z
N MET A 1 -27.78 -6.71 9.75
CA MET A 1 -26.41 -7.07 10.18
C MET A 1 -25.86 -5.90 10.96
N ARG A 2 -25.42 -6.09 12.21
CA ARG A 2 -24.84 -4.99 13.01
C ARG A 2 -23.50 -4.64 12.37
N ALA A 3 -23.39 -3.43 11.81
CA ALA A 3 -22.12 -2.85 11.46
C ALA A 3 -21.35 -2.69 12.78
N ASN A 4 -20.41 -3.60 13.06
CA ASN A 4 -19.39 -3.31 14.03
C ASN A 4 -18.64 -2.10 13.46
N ASN A 5 -18.77 -0.93 14.09
CA ASN A 5 -17.94 0.23 13.76
C ASN A 5 -16.50 -0.14 14.11
N ILE A 6 -15.80 -0.75 13.16
CA ILE A 6 -14.36 -0.99 13.26
C ILE A 6 -13.70 0.38 13.13
N ASN A 7 -13.37 0.97 14.27
CA ASN A 7 -12.62 2.22 14.30
C ASN A 7 -11.13 1.87 14.17
N PHE A 8 -10.56 2.06 12.98
CA PHE A 8 -9.12 1.95 12.76
C PHE A 8 -8.37 3.08 13.45
N THR A 9 -7.22 2.78 14.03
CA THR A 9 -6.32 3.79 14.57
C THR A 9 -5.62 4.57 13.45
N GLU A 10 -5.18 5.78 13.76
CA GLU A 10 -4.38 6.60 12.83
C GLU A 10 -3.07 5.90 12.43
N ASP A 11 -2.48 5.13 13.34
CA ASP A 11 -1.27 4.35 13.10
C ASP A 11 -1.50 3.22 12.08
N GLU A 12 -2.60 2.47 12.22
CA GLU A 12 -2.98 1.40 11.28
C GLU A 12 -3.24 1.95 9.88
N PHE A 13 -3.95 3.08 9.83
CA PHE A 13 -4.21 3.79 8.58
C PHE A 13 -2.92 4.26 7.92
N THR A 14 -2.02 4.88 8.70
CA THR A 14 -0.73 5.38 8.22
C THR A 14 0.16 4.24 7.73
N ALA A 15 0.21 3.12 8.46
CA ALA A 15 0.97 1.94 8.07
C ALA A 15 0.44 1.33 6.76
N MET A 16 -0.88 1.12 6.66
CA MET A 16 -1.49 0.57 5.45
C MET A 16 -1.31 1.49 4.25
N LYS A 17 -1.43 2.81 4.44
CA LYS A 17 -1.18 3.78 3.39
C LYS A 17 0.25 3.66 2.86
N ARG A 18 1.25 3.64 3.74
CA ARG A 18 2.67 3.48 3.37
C ARG A 18 2.92 2.18 2.61
N ASP A 19 2.33 1.07 3.06
CA ASP A 19 2.48 -0.22 2.40
C ASP A 19 1.89 -0.22 1.00
N LEU A 20 0.69 0.36 0.83
CA LEU A 20 0.03 0.49 -0.47
C LEU A 20 0.85 1.35 -1.45
N GLU A 21 1.35 2.49 -0.99
CA GLU A 21 2.16 3.40 -1.82
C GLU A 21 3.51 2.76 -2.19
N ALA A 22 4.16 2.05 -1.26
CA ALA A 22 5.40 1.31 -1.55
C ALA A 22 5.18 0.16 -2.55
N LEU A 23 4.07 -0.57 -2.42
CA LEU A 23 3.69 -1.62 -3.37
C LEU A 23 3.42 -1.05 -4.76
N GLY A 24 2.66 0.04 -4.84
CA GLY A 24 2.37 0.72 -6.11
C GLY A 24 3.62 1.28 -6.78
N PHE A 25 4.55 1.84 -6.01
CA PHE A 25 5.83 2.29 -6.55
C PHE A 25 6.69 1.14 -7.09
N LYS A 26 6.76 0.01 -6.39
CA LYS A 26 7.44 -1.20 -6.89
C LYS A 26 6.78 -1.76 -8.14
N ALA A 27 5.46 -1.71 -8.21
CA ALA A 27 4.70 -2.11 -9.40
C ALA A 27 5.04 -1.25 -10.61
N PHE A 28 5.12 0.06 -10.41
CA PHE A 28 5.58 1.02 -11.42
C PHE A 28 6.99 0.69 -11.91
N ILE A 29 7.95 0.48 -11.00
CA ILE A 29 9.33 0.11 -11.36
C ILE A 29 9.38 -1.15 -12.21
N ARG A 30 8.61 -2.19 -11.87
CA ARG A 30 8.55 -3.42 -12.67
C ARG A 30 8.04 -3.14 -14.08
N LYS A 31 6.99 -2.34 -14.22
CA LYS A 31 6.45 -2.01 -15.54
C LYS A 31 7.43 -1.17 -16.35
N LEU A 32 8.14 -0.25 -15.70
CA LEU A 32 9.17 0.57 -16.32
C LEU A 32 10.36 -0.30 -16.79
N SER A 33 10.77 -1.28 -16.00
CA SER A 33 11.80 -2.26 -16.34
C SER A 33 11.44 -3.03 -17.62
N ASP A 34 10.18 -3.45 -17.77
CA ASP A 34 9.70 -4.10 -18.99
C ASP A 34 9.78 -3.19 -20.23
N VAL A 35 9.44 -1.89 -20.07
CA VAL A 35 9.43 -0.92 -21.17
C VAL A 35 10.84 -0.48 -21.58
N LEU A 36 11.74 -0.35 -20.61
CA LEU A 36 13.13 0.03 -20.85
C LEU A 36 14.01 -1.16 -21.28
N HIS A 37 13.49 -2.39 -21.16
CA HIS A 37 14.26 -3.63 -21.36
C HIS A 37 15.52 -3.70 -20.47
N LEU A 38 15.39 -3.21 -19.24
CA LEU A 38 16.44 -3.23 -18.23
C LEU A 38 16.07 -4.20 -17.12
N ASP A 39 17.05 -4.79 -16.45
CA ASP A 39 16.78 -5.50 -15.19
C ASP A 39 16.37 -4.53 -14.07
N THR A 40 15.97 -5.08 -12.92
CA THR A 40 15.48 -4.26 -11.80
C THR A 40 16.55 -3.33 -11.23
N HIS A 41 17.81 -3.76 -11.20
CA HIS A 41 18.90 -2.95 -10.64
C HIS A 41 19.18 -1.74 -11.53
N ASN A 42 19.34 -1.97 -12.83
CA ASN A 42 19.56 -0.93 -13.82
C ASN A 42 18.36 0.01 -13.96
N THR A 43 17.13 -0.49 -13.83
CA THR A 43 15.92 0.34 -13.80
C THR A 43 15.88 1.26 -12.59
N ASN A 44 16.26 0.75 -11.41
CA ASN A 44 16.32 1.56 -10.19
C ASN A 44 17.35 2.69 -10.31
N ASP A 45 18.53 2.40 -10.86
CA ASP A 45 19.55 3.42 -11.07
C ASP A 45 19.13 4.45 -12.12
N TRP A 46 18.54 4.00 -13.23
CA TRP A 46 18.00 4.90 -14.24
C TRP A 46 16.93 5.83 -13.64
N LEU A 47 15.96 5.27 -12.94
CA LEU A 47 14.87 6.05 -12.33
C LEU A 47 15.38 7.02 -11.26
N ARG A 48 16.37 6.59 -10.46
CA ARG A 48 17.02 7.46 -9.47
C ARG A 48 17.68 8.67 -10.13
N MET A 49 18.38 8.46 -11.26
CA MET A 49 18.99 9.54 -12.03
C MET A 49 17.93 10.45 -12.66
N GLU A 50 16.88 9.89 -13.25
CA GLU A 50 15.78 10.66 -13.86
C GLU A 50 15.05 11.53 -12.84
N LEU A 51 14.88 11.04 -11.61
CA LEU A 51 14.29 11.81 -10.50
C LEU A 51 15.27 12.81 -9.87
N GLY A 52 16.56 12.75 -10.21
CA GLY A 52 17.59 13.64 -9.64
C GLY A 52 17.84 13.42 -8.15
N ILE A 53 17.64 12.20 -7.63
CA ILE A 53 17.74 11.91 -6.19
C ILE A 53 18.91 10.99 -5.85
N ASN A 54 19.35 11.04 -4.59
CA ASN A 54 20.39 10.15 -4.09
C ASN A 54 19.83 8.76 -3.73
N THR A 55 20.73 7.78 -3.58
CA THR A 55 20.38 6.37 -3.28
C THR A 55 19.62 6.22 -1.96
N ALA A 56 19.96 7.00 -0.93
CA ALA A 56 19.28 6.96 0.36
C ALA A 56 17.81 7.37 0.23
N THR A 57 17.53 8.42 -0.56
CA THR A 57 16.16 8.90 -0.84
C THR A 57 15.41 7.85 -1.65
N PHE A 58 16.01 7.31 -2.71
CA PHE A 58 15.38 6.27 -3.53
C PHE A 58 15.02 5.02 -2.70
N ASN A 59 15.92 4.56 -1.82
CA ASN A 59 15.64 3.43 -0.92
C ASN A 59 14.51 3.71 0.08
N ARG A 60 14.34 4.96 0.51
CA ARG A 60 13.16 5.38 1.27
C ARG A 60 11.89 5.26 0.43
N LEU A 61 11.91 5.70 -0.83
CA LEU A 61 10.74 5.57 -1.71
C LEU A 61 10.33 4.10 -1.93
N LEU A 62 11.30 3.19 -2.05
CA LEU A 62 11.03 1.74 -2.12
C LEU A 62 10.33 1.19 -0.87
N SER A 63 10.48 1.85 0.28
CA SER A 63 9.95 1.38 1.57
C SER A 63 8.68 2.10 2.00
N PHE A 64 8.52 3.36 1.61
CA PHE A 64 7.45 4.25 2.08
C PHE A 64 6.57 4.78 0.96
N GLY A 65 6.87 4.45 -0.30
CA GLY A 65 6.17 4.95 -1.47
C GLY A 65 6.79 6.22 -2.02
N ALA A 66 6.35 6.59 -3.23
CA ALA A 66 6.86 7.74 -3.96
C ALA A 66 5.82 8.85 -4.12
N GLY A 67 4.92 8.99 -3.13
CA GLY A 67 3.83 9.95 -3.16
C GLY A 67 4.30 11.38 -3.38
N ASP A 68 5.45 11.78 -2.83
CA ASP A 68 6.03 13.12 -3.01
C ASP A 68 6.58 13.38 -4.42
N TYR A 69 6.87 12.30 -5.16
CA TYR A 69 7.39 12.35 -6.53
C TYR A 69 6.30 12.01 -7.57
N LEU A 70 5.02 12.08 -7.17
CA LEU A 70 3.89 11.70 -8.02
C LEU A 70 3.91 12.43 -9.37
N ILE A 71 4.14 13.74 -9.38
CA ILE A 71 4.11 14.53 -10.63
C ILE A 71 5.22 14.06 -11.59
N GLN A 72 6.43 13.83 -11.07
CA GLN A 72 7.57 13.34 -11.84
C GLN A 72 7.32 11.92 -12.35
N ILE A 73 6.78 11.04 -11.51
CA ILE A 73 6.43 9.67 -11.90
C ILE A 73 5.35 9.66 -12.98
N MET A 74 4.33 10.52 -12.88
CA MET A 74 3.31 10.66 -13.91
C MET A 74 3.92 11.15 -15.22
N ALA A 75 4.81 12.15 -15.18
CA ALA A 75 5.50 12.64 -16.37
C ALA A 75 6.39 11.57 -17.05
N ILE A 76 7.09 10.75 -16.26
CA ILE A 76 7.85 9.60 -16.77
C ILE A 76 6.88 8.59 -17.39
N SER A 77 5.78 8.30 -16.73
CA SER A 77 4.77 7.36 -17.22
C SER A 77 4.21 7.80 -18.57
N ASP A 78 3.85 9.08 -18.71
CA ASP A 78 3.35 9.66 -19.96
C ASP A 78 4.40 9.57 -21.08
N ARG A 79 5.68 9.85 -20.78
CA ARG A 79 6.79 9.74 -21.75
C ARG A 79 6.89 8.32 -22.34
N PHE A 80 6.61 7.31 -21.54
CA PHE A 80 6.69 5.91 -21.93
C PHE A 80 5.32 5.29 -22.27
N CYS A 81 4.27 6.11 -22.40
CA CYS A 81 2.90 5.65 -22.65
C CYS A 81 2.42 4.59 -21.62
N MET A 82 2.91 4.66 -20.39
CA MET A 82 2.52 3.80 -19.29
C MET A 82 1.28 4.35 -18.62
N ARG A 83 0.22 3.55 -18.57
CA ARG A 83 -0.99 3.91 -17.82
C ARG A 83 -0.74 3.74 -16.32
N VAL A 84 -0.57 4.84 -15.61
CA VAL A 84 -0.48 4.89 -14.14
C VAL A 84 -1.61 5.77 -13.61
N CYS A 85 -2.38 5.25 -12.67
CA CYS A 85 -3.38 6.03 -11.96
C CYS A 85 -2.74 6.64 -10.71
N SER A 86 -2.99 7.93 -10.44
CA SER A 86 -2.38 8.64 -9.31
C SER A 86 -2.58 7.94 -7.95
N TYR A 87 -3.75 7.33 -7.75
CA TYR A 87 -4.07 6.59 -6.52
C TYR A 87 -3.19 5.35 -6.28
N GLN A 88 -2.50 4.86 -7.31
CA GLN A 88 -1.57 3.73 -7.19
C GLN A 88 -0.24 4.17 -6.58
N ILE A 89 0.15 5.42 -6.80
CA ILE A 89 1.40 5.98 -6.25
C ILE A 89 1.14 6.75 -4.95
N ARG A 90 -0.07 7.31 -4.81
CA ARG A 90 -0.55 8.02 -3.61
C ARG A 90 -1.90 7.49 -3.19
N ALA A 91 -1.94 6.57 -2.23
CA ALA A 91 -3.17 5.88 -1.84
C ALA A 91 -4.17 6.85 -1.21
N THR A 92 -5.43 6.80 -1.67
CA THR A 92 -6.53 7.61 -1.13
C THR A 92 -7.10 6.97 0.13
N GLN A 93 -7.77 7.77 0.95
CA GLN A 93 -8.41 7.27 2.17
C GLN A 93 -9.41 6.15 1.91
N ALA A 94 -10.19 6.24 0.85
CA ALA A 94 -11.14 5.18 0.47
C ALA A 94 -10.44 3.84 0.17
N ILE A 95 -9.29 3.86 -0.53
CA ILE A 95 -8.53 2.64 -0.85
C ILE A 95 -7.88 2.06 0.41
N VAL A 96 -7.35 2.92 1.28
CA VAL A 96 -6.74 2.49 2.55
C VAL A 96 -7.80 1.84 3.44
N LEU A 97 -8.98 2.46 3.60
CA LEU A 97 -10.09 1.92 4.38
C LEU A 97 -10.57 0.58 3.81
N ALA A 98 -10.86 0.51 2.50
CA ALA A 98 -11.29 -0.74 1.87
C ALA A 98 -10.24 -1.86 2.05
N ARG A 99 -8.94 -1.51 2.03
CA ARG A 99 -7.88 -2.49 2.26
C ARG A 99 -7.78 -2.94 3.72
N LEU A 100 -7.96 -2.01 4.66
CA LEU A 100 -8.04 -2.34 6.08
C LEU A 100 -9.25 -3.22 6.35
N GLU A 101 -10.45 -2.82 5.94
CA GLU A 101 -11.67 -3.62 6.08
C GLU A 101 -11.50 -5.04 5.52
N SER A 102 -10.94 -5.17 4.30
CA SER A 102 -10.64 -6.48 3.71
C SER A 102 -9.62 -7.29 4.53
N ALA A 103 -8.59 -6.66 5.10
CA ALA A 103 -7.62 -7.34 5.96
C ALA A 103 -8.24 -7.84 7.27
N TYR A 104 -9.20 -7.09 7.82
CA TYR A 104 -9.93 -7.46 9.04
C TYR A 104 -11.01 -8.51 8.79
N GLU A 105 -11.78 -8.38 7.69
CA GLU A 105 -12.75 -9.41 7.28
C GLU A 105 -12.05 -10.75 7.09
N TYR A 106 -10.81 -10.74 6.57
CA TYR A 106 -10.00 -11.95 6.45
C TYR A 106 -9.63 -12.54 7.82
N ASP A 107 -9.37 -11.72 8.84
CA ASP A 107 -9.05 -12.19 10.21
C ASP A 107 -10.29 -12.80 10.91
N PHE A 108 -11.50 -12.33 10.59
CA PHE A 108 -12.76 -12.89 11.12
C PHE A 108 -13.28 -14.11 10.35
N THR A 109 -13.00 -14.23 9.05
CA THR A 109 -13.59 -15.27 8.20
C THR A 109 -12.63 -16.40 7.79
N SER A 110 -11.31 -16.26 7.97
CA SER A 110 -10.32 -17.23 7.46
C SER A 110 -9.69 -18.18 8.50
N TYR A 111 -10.52 -18.83 9.33
CA TYR A 111 -10.19 -20.20 9.79
C TYR A 111 -10.47 -21.27 8.71
N LYS A 112 -11.06 -20.91 7.56
CA LYS A 112 -11.14 -21.80 6.38
C LYS A 112 -10.88 -21.02 5.10
N GLY A 113 -9.94 -21.54 4.32
CA GLY A 113 -9.37 -20.89 3.15
C GLY A 113 -10.36 -20.62 2.02
N GLY A 114 -9.94 -19.72 1.12
CA GLY A 114 -10.64 -19.48 -0.14
C GLY A 114 -10.48 -18.06 -0.62
N ASN A 115 -9.51 -17.86 -1.52
CA ASN A 115 -9.42 -16.88 -2.60
C ASN A 115 -10.47 -15.75 -2.64
N ASN A 116 -10.04 -14.48 -2.56
CA ASN A 116 -10.84 -13.35 -3.06
C ASN A 116 -10.00 -12.12 -3.51
N ARG A 117 -9.57 -12.13 -4.76
CA ARG A 117 -10.09 -11.36 -5.92
C ARG A 117 -10.34 -9.84 -5.89
N THR A 118 -9.93 -9.07 -4.88
CA THR A 118 -9.92 -7.60 -5.03
C THR A 118 -8.57 -7.08 -5.56
N PHE A 119 -7.57 -7.96 -5.64
CA PHE A 119 -6.23 -7.74 -6.23
C PHE A 119 -5.66 -9.01 -6.90
N ASP A 120 -6.40 -9.69 -7.77
CA ASP A 120 -5.96 -10.95 -8.44
C ASP A 120 -4.71 -10.81 -9.36
N HIS A 121 -4.05 -9.66 -9.37
CA HIS A 121 -2.77 -9.45 -10.06
C HIS A 121 -1.56 -9.31 -9.09
N TRP A 122 -1.77 -9.27 -7.76
CA TRP A 122 -0.69 -9.02 -6.80
C TRP A 122 -0.97 -9.71 -5.44
N SER A 123 -0.34 -10.87 -5.20
CA SER A 123 -0.38 -11.63 -3.92
C SER A 123 1.01 -11.57 -3.22
N PRO A 124 1.15 -11.86 -1.91
CA PRO A 124 1.04 -10.90 -0.80
C PRO A 124 2.24 -10.95 0.17
N ILE A 125 2.48 -9.89 0.95
CA ILE A 125 3.25 -10.03 2.21
C ILE A 125 2.35 -9.62 3.37
N ARG A 126 1.95 -10.63 4.15
CA ARG A 126 1.25 -10.51 5.43
C ARG A 126 2.21 -9.94 6.47
N LYS A 127 1.93 -8.78 7.05
CA LYS A 127 2.42 -8.42 8.39
C LYS A 127 1.23 -8.31 9.32
N LYS A 128 1.27 -9.10 10.40
CA LYS A 128 0.26 -9.17 11.47
C LYS A 128 0.13 -7.80 12.13
N VAL A 129 -1.04 -7.18 12.07
CA VAL A 129 -1.42 -6.08 12.96
C VAL A 129 -2.03 -6.71 14.21
N ARG A 130 -1.50 -6.41 15.41
CA ARG A 130 -2.07 -6.92 16.67
C ARG A 130 -3.20 -5.99 17.11
N LEU A 131 -4.42 -6.53 17.18
CA LEU A 131 -5.54 -5.90 17.88
C LEU A 131 -5.17 -5.65 19.35
N ARG A 132 -5.34 -4.42 19.84
CA ARG A 132 -5.67 -4.18 21.25
C ARG A 132 -7.18 -4.20 21.36
N GLU A 133 -7.73 -5.26 21.95
CA GLU A 133 -9.10 -5.22 22.45
C GLU A 133 -9.23 -4.02 23.39
N THR A 134 -10.03 -3.03 22.99
CA THR A 134 -10.52 -2.03 23.93
C THR A 134 -11.51 -2.75 24.82
N ARG A 135 -11.03 -3.30 25.95
CA ARG A 135 -11.91 -3.61 27.07
C ARG A 135 -12.52 -2.28 27.49
N GLN A 136 -13.78 -2.06 27.12
CA GLN A 136 -14.59 -1.08 27.79
C GLN A 136 -14.59 -1.47 29.27
N ASN A 137 -13.99 -0.62 30.11
CA ASN A 137 -14.23 -0.62 31.54
C ASN A 137 -15.74 -0.42 31.74
N THR A 138 -16.47 -1.49 31.97
CA THR A 138 -17.73 -1.42 32.71
C THR A 138 -17.40 -1.60 34.19
N ASP A 139 -16.86 -0.55 34.80
CA ASP A 139 -17.11 -0.31 36.22
C ASP A 139 -18.60 0.04 36.33
N GLY A 140 -19.38 -0.91 36.85
CA GLY A 140 -20.82 -0.80 36.98
C GLY A 140 -21.29 -1.73 38.09
N THR A 141 -21.14 -1.22 39.30
CA THR A 141 -21.86 -1.56 40.54
C THR A 141 -23.13 -2.37 40.32
N PHE A 142 -23.22 -3.54 40.96
CA PHE A 142 -24.51 -4.12 41.34
C PHE A 142 -24.49 -4.38 42.85
N ALA A 143 -25.50 -3.82 43.50
CA ALA A 143 -25.87 -4.03 44.90
C ALA A 143 -26.32 -5.47 45.18
#